data_AF-A0A168M1H0-F1
#
_entry.id   AF-A0A168M1H0-F1
#
_cell.length_a   1.000
_cell.length_b   1.000
_cell.length_c   1.000
_cell.angle_alpha   90.00
_cell.angle_beta   90.00
_cell.angle_gamma   90.00
#
_symmetry.space_group_name_H-M   'P 1'
#
loop_
_entity.id
_entity.type
_entity.pdbx_description
1 polymer ?
#
loop_
_entity_poly.entity_id
_entity_poly.type
_entity_poly.pdbx_seq_one_letter_code
_entity_poly.pdbx_strand_id
1 'polypeptide(L)'
;MFASVTAWSVALGATTALDTLLSQAWTGATDKTLLGIHLQRALLVLSLLFIPISIIWWNATSLLLCLKQDQDVAVFTGLFMRYLLIGAPAYIAFEAIKKFLQAQGK
;
A
#
# COMPACT_ATOMS: atom_id res chain seq x y z
N MET A 1 -12.22 5.86 -7.41
CA MET A 1 -11.70 7.03 -6.66
C MET A 1 -11.57 6.77 -5.16
N PHE A 2 -12.55 6.19 -4.47
CA PHE A 2 -12.49 5.94 -3.02
C PHE A 2 -11.25 5.10 -2.58
N ALA A 3 -11.01 3.94 -3.20
CA ALA A 3 -9.84 3.11 -2.92
C ALA A 3 -8.51 3.85 -3.22
N SER A 4 -8.49 4.67 -4.26
CA SER A 4 -7.32 5.44 -4.66
C SER A 4 -6.92 6.45 -3.59
N VAL A 5 -7.89 7.16 -3.00
CA VAL A 5 -7.65 8.19 -1.97
C VAL A 5 -7.39 7.58 -0.59
N THR A 6 -8.07 6.49 -0.26
CA THR A 6 -7.97 5.88 1.08
C THR A 6 -6.78 4.94 1.22
N ALA A 7 -6.31 4.32 0.14
CA ALA A 7 -5.21 3.35 0.18
C ALA A 7 -4.07 3.65 -0.79
N TRP A 8 -4.34 3.80 -2.09
CA TRP A 8 -3.26 3.86 -3.07
C TRP A 8 -2.38 5.10 -2.96
N SER A 9 -2.95 6.26 -2.65
CA SER A 9 -2.19 7.48 -2.36
C SER A 9 -1.21 7.27 -1.18
N VAL A 10 -1.68 6.63 -0.10
CA VAL A 10 -0.88 6.36 1.11
C VAL A 10 0.21 5.34 0.81
N ALA A 11 -0.15 4.22 0.15
CA ALA A 11 0.80 3.18 -0.21
C ALA A 11 1.87 3.70 -1.17
N LEU A 12 1.47 4.43 -2.22
CA LEU A 12 2.39 5.06 -3.18
C LEU A 12 3.28 6.10 -2.50
N GLY A 13 2.74 6.95 -1.63
CA GLY A 13 3.52 7.93 -0.88
C GLY A 13 4.53 7.29 0.07
N ALA A 14 4.18 6.16 0.68
CA ALA A 14 5.12 5.41 1.52
C ALA A 14 6.20 4.70 0.68
N THR A 15 5.87 4.19 -0.51
CA THR A 15 6.84 3.52 -1.38
C THR A 15 7.79 4.48 -2.11
N THR A 16 7.43 5.74 -2.33
CA THR A 16 8.38 6.74 -2.87
C THR A 16 9.52 7.05 -1.90
N ALA A 17 9.29 6.96 -0.59
CA ALA A 17 10.37 7.05 0.39
C ALA A 17 11.40 5.91 0.21
N LEU A 18 10.97 4.73 -0.27
CA LEU A 18 11.88 3.62 -0.56
C LEU A 18 12.80 3.90 -1.74
N ASP A 19 12.36 4.67 -2.74
CA ASP A 19 13.24 5.05 -3.86
C ASP A 19 14.50 5.76 -3.34
N THR A 20 14.34 6.64 -2.35
CA THR A 20 15.46 7.37 -1.73
C THR A 20 16.31 6.44 -0.87
N LEU A 21 15.70 5.64 0.00
CA LEU A 21 16.43 4.74 0.90
C LEU A 21 17.20 3.65 0.15
N LEU A 22 16.58 3.04 -0.87
CA LEU A 22 17.18 1.95 -1.64
C LEU A 22 18.29 2.46 -2.57
N SER A 23 18.13 3.64 -3.19
CA SER A 23 19.19 4.24 -4.02
C SER A 23 20.41 4.65 -3.20
N GLN A 24 20.20 5.22 -2.00
CA GLN A 24 21.28 5.52 -1.05
C GLN A 24 21.98 4.26 -0.56
N ALA A 25 21.21 3.23 -0.18
CA ALA A 25 21.77 1.95 0.25
C ALA A 25 22.54 1.25 -0.88
N TRP A 26 22.13 1.39 -2.14
CA TRP A 26 22.82 0.75 -3.28
C TRP A 26 24.13 1.45 -3.65
N THR A 27 24.14 2.79 -3.63
CA THR A 27 25.30 3.59 -4.06
C THR A 27 26.29 3.87 -2.93
N GLY A 28 25.82 3.98 -1.69
CA GLY A 28 26.62 4.36 -0.54
C GLY A 28 27.06 3.23 0.38
N ALA A 29 26.42 2.05 0.33
CA ALA A 29 26.78 0.94 1.22
C ALA A 29 27.83 0.01 0.59
N THR A 30 28.84 -0.37 1.37
CA THR A 30 29.80 -1.42 1.01
C THR A 30 29.14 -2.81 1.02
N ASP A 31 28.13 -3.00 1.88
CA ASP A 31 27.38 -4.24 2.01
C ASP A 31 25.98 -4.11 1.39
N LYS A 32 25.73 -4.89 0.33
CA LYS A 32 24.46 -4.91 -0.40
C LYS A 32 23.35 -5.70 0.31
N THR A 33 23.65 -6.42 1.39
CA THR A 33 22.61 -7.07 2.21
C THR A 33 21.68 -6.05 2.87
N LEU A 34 22.17 -4.82 3.09
CA LEU A 34 21.40 -3.70 3.63
C LEU A 34 20.13 -3.41 2.81
N LEU A 35 20.19 -3.61 1.49
CA LEU A 35 19.05 -3.44 0.59
C LEU A 35 17.89 -4.37 0.94
N GLY A 36 18.20 -5.64 1.24
CA GLY A 36 17.21 -6.64 1.65
C GLY A 36 16.59 -6.32 3.01
N ILE A 37 17.40 -5.79 3.94
CA ILE A 37 16.93 -5.36 5.26
C ILE A 37 15.96 -4.17 5.11
N HIS A 38 16.28 -3.20 4.25
CA HIS A 38 15.38 -2.09 3.95
C HIS A 38 14.07 -2.56 3.34
N LEU A 39 14.10 -3.52 2.42
CA LEU A 39 12.88 -4.12 1.84
C LEU A 39 12.00 -4.80 2.91
N GLN A 40 12.60 -5.60 3.81
CA GLN A 40 11.84 -6.25 4.88
C GLN A 40 11.18 -5.24 5.82
N ARG A 41 11.93 -4.20 6.22
CA ARG A 41 11.39 -3.11 7.05
C ARG A 41 10.27 -2.35 6.34
N ALA A 42 10.44 -2.11 5.04
CA ALA A 42 9.42 -1.47 4.20
C ALA A 42 8.13 -2.28 4.15
N LEU A 43 8.23 -3.59 3.92
CA LEU A 43 7.07 -4.49 3.91
C LEU A 43 6.33 -4.45 5.24
N LEU A 44 7.05 -4.50 6.38
CA LEU A 44 6.45 -4.37 7.70
C LEU A 44 5.72 -3.04 7.90
N VAL A 45 6.35 -1.92 7.54
CA VAL A 45 5.73 -0.59 7.66
C VAL A 45 4.50 -0.46 6.77
N LEU A 46 4.58 -0.94 5.52
CA LEU A 46 3.46 -0.92 4.59
C LEU A 46 2.31 -1.82 5.06
N SER A 47 2.61 -2.99 5.63
CA SER A 47 1.61 -3.85 6.25
C SER A 47 0.94 -3.18 7.46
N LEU A 48 1.71 -2.49 8.30
CA LEU A 48 1.16 -1.72 9.43
C LEU A 48 0.25 -0.58 8.96
N LEU A 49 0.65 0.16 7.91
CA LEU A 49 -0.18 1.20 7.29
C LEU A 49 -1.45 0.63 6.65
N PHE A 50 -1.42 -0.64 6.20
CA PHE A 50 -2.58 -1.30 5.63
C PHE A 50 -3.64 -1.68 6.68
N ILE A 51 -3.26 -1.86 7.95
CA ILE A 51 -4.22 -2.18 9.03
C ILE A 51 -5.35 -1.14 9.13
N PRO A 52 -5.10 0.17 9.32
CA PRO A 52 -6.17 1.15 9.37
C PRO A 52 -6.97 1.25 8.07
N ILE A 53 -6.31 1.08 6.92
CA ILE A 53 -6.98 1.04 5.59
C ILE A 53 -7.98 -0.11 5.54
N SER A 54 -7.59 -1.30 6.00
CA SER A 54 -8.45 -2.49 6.00
C SER A 54 -9.71 -2.29 6.86
N ILE A 55 -9.59 -1.59 7.99
CA ILE A 55 -10.71 -1.25 8.87
C ILE A 55 -11.70 -0.30 8.16
N ILE A 56 -11.17 0.72 7.47
CA ILE A 56 -11.99 1.66 6.68
C ILE A 56 -12.71 0.92 5.55
N TRP A 57 -12.01 0.05 4.83
CA TRP A 57 -12.56 -0.70 3.70
C TRP A 57 -13.62 -1.71 4.13
N TRP A 58 -13.42 -2.38 5.27
CA TRP A 58 -14.41 -3.29 5.84
C TRP A 58 -15.74 -2.59 6.15
N ASN A 59 -15.66 -1.34 6.62
CA ASN A 59 -16.79 -0.49 6.99
C ASN A 59 -17.24 0.48 5.88
N ALA A 60 -16.77 0.29 4.64
CA ALA A 60 -16.98 1.25 3.55
C ALA A 60 -18.47 1.51 3.25
N THR A 61 -19.34 0.49 3.31
CA THR A 61 -20.80 0.68 3.11
C THR A 61 -21.39 1.61 4.16
N SER A 62 -21.14 1.34 5.45
CA SER A 62 -21.66 2.18 6.55
C SER A 62 -21.11 3.60 6.50
N LEU A 63 -19.84 3.75 6.12
CA LEU A 63 -19.18 5.04 6.00
C LEU A 63 -19.79 5.87 4.86
N LEU A 64 -20.05 5.26 3.71
CA LEU A 64 -20.71 5.93 2.58
C LEU A 64 -22.17 6.28 2.88
N LEU A 65 -22.92 5.40 3.53
CA LEU A 65 -24.29 5.71 3.98
C LEU A 65 -24.31 6.87 4.97
N CYS A 66 -23.34 6.95 5.89
CA CYS A 66 -23.19 8.08 6.82
C CYS A 66 -22.94 9.40 6.08
N LEU A 67 -22.19 9.35 4.97
CA LEU A 67 -21.97 10.49 4.07
C LEU A 67 -23.18 10.83 3.18
N LYS A 68 -24.33 10.16 3.39
CA LYS A 68 -25.55 10.30 2.61
C LYS A 68 -25.39 9.93 1.12
N GLN A 69 -24.50 8.98 0.83
CA GLN A 69 -24.41 8.40 -0.50
C GLN A 69 -25.63 7.53 -0.80
N ASP A 70 -25.95 7.37 -2.08
CA ASP A 70 -26.98 6.45 -2.54
C ASP A 70 -26.75 5.01 -2.01
N GLN A 71 -27.85 4.35 -1.62
CA GLN A 71 -27.80 3.06 -0.94
C GLN A 71 -27.18 1.96 -1.82
N ASP A 72 -27.57 1.89 -3.09
CA ASP A 72 -27.08 0.87 -4.01
C ASP A 72 -25.59 1.10 -4.27
N VAL A 73 -25.19 2.36 -4.49
CA VAL A 73 -23.77 2.73 -4.66
C VAL A 73 -22.94 2.34 -3.43
N ALA A 74 -23.44 2.59 -2.22
CA ALA A 74 -22.73 2.26 -0.98
C ALA A 74 -22.57 0.75 -0.78
N VAL A 75 -23.58 -0.04 -1.11
CA VAL A 75 -23.55 -1.50 -1.00
C VAL A 75 -22.57 -2.09 -2.02
N PHE A 76 -22.69 -1.72 -3.30
CA PHE A 76 -21.78 -2.23 -4.34
C PHE A 76 -20.33 -1.81 -4.10
N THR A 77 -20.12 -0.57 -3.62
CA THR A 77 -18.76 -0.10 -3.28
C THR A 77 -18.18 -0.91 -2.13
N GLY A 78 -18.92 -1.13 -1.05
CA GLY A 78 -18.41 -1.92 0.07
C GLY A 78 -18.13 -3.38 -0.29
N LEU A 79 -18.99 -4.00 -1.12
CA LEU A 79 -18.72 -5.34 -1.64
C LEU A 79 -17.42 -5.39 -2.44
N PHE A 80 -17.22 -4.42 -3.35
CA PHE A 80 -15.98 -4.29 -4.12
C PHE A 80 -14.76 -4.10 -3.21
N MET A 81 -14.85 -3.26 -2.17
CA MET A 81 -13.75 -3.04 -1.22
C MET A 81 -13.37 -4.31 -0.46
N ARG A 82 -14.34 -5.16 -0.08
CA ARG A 82 -14.06 -6.43 0.61
C ARG A 82 -13.32 -7.42 -0.26
N TYR A 83 -13.66 -7.53 -1.55
CA TYR A 83 -12.89 -8.35 -2.49
C TYR A 83 -11.49 -7.77 -2.70
N LEU A 84 -11.38 -6.44 -2.82
CA LEU A 84 -10.11 -5.75 -3.00
C LEU A 84 -9.17 -5.93 -1.79
N LEU A 85 -9.73 -6.02 -0.58
CA LEU A 85 -8.99 -6.22 0.67
C LEU A 85 -8.14 -7.51 0.65
N ILE A 86 -8.61 -8.56 -0.03
CA ILE A 86 -7.87 -9.83 -0.19
C ILE A 86 -6.67 -9.63 -1.13
N GLY A 87 -6.81 -8.85 -2.20
CA GLY A 87 -5.76 -8.60 -3.19
C GLY A 87 -4.76 -7.51 -2.79
N ALA A 88 -5.12 -6.61 -1.89
CA ALA A 88 -4.31 -5.46 -1.53
C ALA A 88 -2.95 -5.81 -0.88
N PRO A 89 -2.83 -6.78 0.04
CA PRO A 89 -1.53 -7.18 0.59
C PRO A 89 -0.55 -7.65 -0.48
N ALA A 90 -1.03 -8.43 -1.45
CA ALA A 90 -0.21 -8.91 -2.56
C ALA A 90 0.27 -7.75 -3.44
N TYR A 91 -0.60 -6.78 -3.71
CA TYR A 91 -0.24 -5.59 -4.47
C TYR A 91 0.79 -4.70 -3.74
N ILE A 92 0.64 -4.51 -2.43
CA ILE A 92 1.59 -3.76 -1.61
C ILE A 92 2.97 -4.41 -1.63
N ALA A 93 3.03 -5.74 -1.48
CA ALA A 93 4.27 -6.49 -1.56
C ALA A 93 4.90 -6.38 -2.95
N PHE A 94 4.10 -6.49 -4.01
CA PHE A 94 4.55 -6.31 -5.38
C PHE A 94 5.17 -4.92 -5.60
N GLU A 95 4.53 -3.86 -5.13
CA GLU A 95 5.02 -2.49 -5.30
C GLU A 95 6.38 -2.29 -4.59
N ALA A 96 6.55 -2.82 -3.38
CA ALA A 96 7.81 -2.76 -2.65
C ALA A 96 8.94 -3.55 -3.35
N ILE A 97 8.64 -4.74 -3.88
CA ILE A 97 9.60 -5.56 -4.62
C ILE A 97 9.98 -4.89 -5.94
N LYS A 98 9.01 -4.30 -6.65
CA LYS A 98 9.26 -3.54 -7.88
C LYS A 98 10.26 -2.42 -7.63
N LYS A 99 10.09 -1.65 -6.55
CA LYS A 99 10.99 -0.57 -6.14
C LYS A 99 12.38 -1.06 -5.79
N PHE A 100 12.46 -2.21 -5.11
CA PHE A 100 13.71 -2.88 -4.81
C PHE A 100 14.51 -3.29 -6.06
N LEU A 101 13.84 -3.81 -7.10
CA LEU A 101 14.48 -4.14 -8.36
C LEU A 101 14.89 -2.89 -9.15
N GLN A 102 13.99 -1.90 -9.21
CA GLN A 102 14.24 -0.61 -9.87
C GLN A 102 15.50 0.09 -9.31
N ALA A 103 15.70 0.06 -7.99
CA ALA A 103 16.88 0.63 -7.35
C ALA A 103 18.20 -0.06 -7.76
N GLN A 104 18.13 -1.30 -8.25
CA GLN A 104 19.29 -2.07 -8.75
C GLN A 104 19.50 -1.90 -10.27
N GLY A 105 18.65 -1.14 -10.95
CA GLY A 105 18.65 -1.03 -12.41
C GLY A 105 18.16 -2.29 -13.12
N LYS A 106 17.30 -3.09 -12.45
CA LYS A 106 16.67 -4.30 -13.01
C LYS A 106 15.16 -4.18 -13.05
#